data_AF-A0A660MEI0-F1
#
_entry.id   AF-A0A660MEI0-F1
#
_cell.length_a   1.000
_cell.length_b   1.000
_cell.length_c   1.000
_cell.angle_alpha   90.00
_cell.angle_beta   90.00
_cell.angle_gamma   90.00
#
_symmetry.space_group_name_H-M   'P 1'
#
loop_
_entity.id
_entity.type
_entity.pdbx_description
1 polymer ?
#
loop_
_entity_poly.entity_id
_entity_poly.type
_entity_poly.pdbx_seq_one_letter_code
_entity_poly.pdbx_strand_id
1 'polypeptide(L)'
;ERNPRHTSTYGVGEMLCHALDHGSRHIILGIGGSATNDGGAGMLQALGAHLYDANGHELPRGGAALARLHHADFSGLHPALQTVTLDVACDVNNPLCGTNGASAIFGPQKGADAAAVAELDAALAHYAAVLTASGLPDQREQPGAGAAGGLGYALALLGARLTSGIGLVMQAAGLAAALQDADLVITGEGRLDGQTRLGKV
;
A
#
# COMPACT_ATOMS: atom_id res chain seq x y z
N GLU A 1 16.26 12.07 -7.40
CA GLU A 1 17.08 11.21 -6.54
C GLU A 1 16.21 10.10 -5.95
N ARG A 2 16.78 8.93 -5.63
CA ARG A 2 16.06 7.78 -5.05
C ARG A 2 16.46 7.63 -3.59
N ASN A 3 15.62 8.11 -2.67
CA ASN A 3 15.86 8.00 -1.23
C ASN A 3 14.55 7.67 -0.48
N PRO A 4 14.34 6.39 -0.11
CA PRO A 4 13.07 5.94 0.46
C PRO A 4 12.77 6.51 1.86
N ARG A 5 13.76 7.14 2.51
CA ARG A 5 13.58 7.87 3.78
C ARG A 5 12.65 9.08 3.64
N HIS A 6 12.61 9.70 2.46
CA HIS A 6 11.93 10.98 2.23
C HIS A 6 10.77 10.89 1.23
N THR A 7 10.76 9.89 0.36
CA THR A 7 9.66 9.68 -0.59
C THR A 7 8.35 9.40 0.14
N SER A 8 7.25 9.90 -0.40
CA SER A 8 5.93 9.80 0.24
C SER A 8 4.84 9.30 -0.70
N THR A 9 3.88 8.58 -0.12
CA THR A 9 2.64 8.13 -0.76
C THR A 9 1.55 9.20 -0.79
N TYR A 10 1.81 10.44 -0.38
CA TYR A 10 0.80 11.50 -0.29
C TYR A 10 -0.02 11.69 -1.57
N GLY A 11 0.62 11.68 -2.74
CA GLY A 11 -0.09 11.80 -4.02
C GLY A 11 -1.08 10.65 -4.30
N VAL A 12 -0.87 9.46 -3.71
CA VAL A 12 -1.85 8.37 -3.77
C VAL A 12 -3.12 8.76 -3.01
N GLY A 13 -2.97 9.36 -1.83
CA GLY A 13 -4.11 9.85 -1.06
C GLY A 13 -4.82 11.01 -1.76
N GLU A 14 -4.09 11.90 -2.43
CA GLU A 14 -4.71 12.97 -3.25
C GLU A 14 -5.56 12.39 -4.39
N MET A 15 -5.07 11.36 -5.09
CA MET A 15 -5.85 10.67 -6.13
C MET A 15 -7.09 9.96 -5.56
N LEU A 16 -6.97 9.34 -4.39
CA LEU A 16 -8.10 8.71 -3.71
C LEU A 16 -9.14 9.75 -3.26
N CYS A 17 -8.73 10.85 -2.62
CA CYS A 17 -9.62 11.97 -2.28
C CYS A 17 -10.38 12.44 -3.51
N HIS A 18 -9.66 12.71 -4.61
CA HIS A 18 -10.29 13.13 -5.85
C HIS A 18 -11.34 12.12 -6.36
N ALA A 19 -11.03 10.83 -6.37
CA ALA A 19 -11.99 9.80 -6.80
C ALA A 19 -13.22 9.74 -5.88
N LEU A 20 -13.03 9.87 -4.57
CA LEU A 20 -14.08 9.84 -3.56
C LEU A 20 -14.98 11.09 -3.64
N ASP A 21 -14.39 12.28 -3.83
CA ASP A 21 -15.09 13.55 -4.03
C ASP A 21 -16.01 13.50 -5.26
N HIS A 22 -15.62 12.74 -6.29
CA HIS A 22 -16.42 12.50 -7.49
C HIS A 22 -17.42 11.34 -7.34
N GLY A 23 -17.62 10.84 -6.11
CA GLY A 23 -18.67 9.87 -5.79
C GLY A 23 -18.33 8.42 -6.15
N SER A 24 -17.06 8.10 -6.40
CA SER A 24 -16.63 6.72 -6.67
C SER A 24 -16.98 5.80 -5.50
N ARG A 25 -17.68 4.70 -5.78
CA ARG A 25 -18.10 3.70 -4.77
C ARG A 25 -17.26 2.44 -4.79
N HIS A 26 -16.51 2.21 -5.87
CA HIS A 26 -15.58 1.11 -6.02
C HIS A 26 -14.32 1.64 -6.68
N ILE A 27 -13.17 1.45 -6.03
CA ILE A 27 -11.87 1.88 -6.52
C ILE A 27 -10.96 0.65 -6.60
N ILE A 28 -10.36 0.48 -7.78
CA ILE A 28 -9.32 -0.51 -8.02
C ILE A 28 -7.97 0.21 -8.04
N LEU A 29 -7.04 -0.20 -7.19
CA LEU A 29 -5.73 0.41 -7.07
C LEU A 29 -4.61 -0.57 -7.42
N GLY A 30 -3.78 -0.21 -8.40
CA GLY A 30 -2.50 -0.87 -8.64
C GLY A 30 -1.38 -0.23 -7.82
N ILE A 31 -0.69 -1.00 -6.99
CA ILE A 31 0.39 -0.49 -6.12
C ILE A 31 1.80 -0.92 -6.55
N GLY A 32 1.93 -1.57 -7.71
CA GLY A 32 3.23 -1.99 -8.25
C GLY A 32 4.16 -0.81 -8.61
N GLY A 33 5.47 -1.06 -8.62
CA GLY A 33 6.46 -0.09 -9.10
C GLY A 33 6.70 1.13 -8.19
N SER A 34 6.46 1.01 -6.88
CA SER A 34 6.58 2.15 -5.97
C SER A 34 8.03 2.59 -5.70
N ALA A 35 8.20 3.90 -5.46
CA ALA A 35 9.45 4.51 -5.00
C ALA A 35 9.51 4.71 -3.47
N THR A 36 8.40 4.44 -2.77
CA THR A 36 8.15 4.86 -1.39
C THR A 36 8.42 3.75 -0.37
N ASN A 37 8.73 4.13 0.87
CA ASN A 37 8.81 3.21 2.02
C ASN A 37 8.29 3.89 3.31
N ASP A 38 7.18 4.61 3.18
CA ASP A 38 6.56 5.40 4.23
C ASP A 38 5.35 4.73 4.88
N GLY A 39 5.16 3.41 4.70
CA GLY A 39 4.08 2.69 5.37
C GLY A 39 2.67 3.12 4.95
N GLY A 40 2.54 3.84 3.82
CA GLY A 40 1.28 4.48 3.44
C GLY A 40 0.88 5.68 4.30
N ALA A 41 1.77 6.17 5.17
CA ALA A 41 1.48 7.30 6.05
C ALA A 41 1.16 8.57 5.27
N GLY A 42 1.88 8.85 4.18
CA GLY A 42 1.56 9.98 3.32
C GLY A 42 0.15 9.90 2.74
N MET A 43 -0.25 8.72 2.26
CA MET A 43 -1.62 8.49 1.77
C MET A 43 -2.66 8.76 2.87
N LEU A 44 -2.45 8.25 4.09
CA LEU A 44 -3.36 8.48 5.20
C LEU A 44 -3.44 9.97 5.58
N GLN A 45 -2.31 10.68 5.56
CA GLN A 45 -2.27 12.14 5.78
C GLN A 45 -3.10 12.90 4.75
N ALA A 46 -2.97 12.56 3.47
CA ALA A 46 -3.77 13.17 2.41
C ALA A 46 -5.27 12.85 2.53
N LEU A 47 -5.61 11.67 3.06
CA LEU A 47 -6.98 11.26 3.34
C LEU A 47 -7.56 11.89 4.62
N GLY A 48 -6.78 12.69 5.37
CA GLY A 48 -7.24 13.43 6.54
C GLY A 48 -6.83 12.85 7.90
N ALA A 49 -5.96 11.84 7.94
CA ALA A 49 -5.34 11.41 9.20
C ALA A 49 -4.23 12.39 9.62
N HIS A 50 -4.03 12.55 10.92
CA HIS A 50 -2.92 13.34 11.47
C HIS A 50 -1.98 12.46 12.27
N LEU A 51 -0.68 12.62 12.04
CA LEU A 51 0.37 11.84 12.68
C LEU A 51 1.28 12.80 13.45
N TYR A 52 1.39 12.63 14.76
CA TYR A 52 2.09 13.57 15.63
C TYR A 52 3.31 12.96 16.30
N ASP A 53 4.35 13.76 16.47
CA ASP A 53 5.49 13.43 17.34
C ASP A 53 5.18 13.65 18.83
N ALA A 54 6.15 13.34 19.69
CA ALA A 54 5.99 13.48 21.15
C ALA A 54 5.79 14.92 21.63
N ASN A 55 6.10 15.92 20.80
CA ASN A 55 5.89 17.33 21.11
C ASN A 55 4.53 17.84 20.58
N GLY A 56 3.74 16.99 19.94
CA GLY A 56 2.47 17.35 19.32
C GLY A 56 2.62 18.02 17.95
N HIS A 57 3.80 17.98 17.33
CA HIS A 57 3.97 18.50 15.97
C HIS A 57 3.62 17.43 14.95
N GLU A 58 3.02 17.86 13.84
CA GLU A 58 2.71 16.96 12.73
C GLU A 58 3.99 16.41 12.09
N LEU A 59 4.01 15.11 11.85
CA LEU A 59 5.15 14.45 11.26
C LEU A 59 5.32 14.89 9.81
N PRO A 60 6.57 15.21 9.40
CA PRO A 60 6.87 15.37 7.99
C PRO A 60 6.67 14.03 7.27
N ARG A 61 6.45 14.11 5.97
CA ARG A 61 6.28 12.95 5.11
C ARG A 61 7.59 12.16 4.96
N GLY A 62 7.46 10.86 4.70
CA GLY A 62 8.57 9.95 4.41
C GLY A 62 8.82 8.91 5.50
N GLY A 63 9.44 7.79 5.12
CA GLY A 63 9.59 6.63 6.00
C GLY A 63 10.44 6.86 7.25
N ALA A 64 11.46 7.72 7.18
CA ALA A 64 12.32 7.98 8.34
C ALA A 64 11.59 8.77 9.44
N ALA A 65 10.59 9.58 9.08
CA ALA A 65 9.82 10.35 10.05
C ALA A 65 8.99 9.45 10.98
N LEU A 66 8.61 8.26 10.51
CA LEU A 66 7.79 7.31 11.26
C LEU A 66 8.44 6.86 12.57
N ALA A 67 9.77 6.85 12.66
CA ALA A 67 10.49 6.53 13.90
C ALA A 67 10.16 7.49 15.07
N ARG A 68 9.60 8.67 14.77
CA ARG A 68 9.21 9.67 15.78
C ARG A 68 7.71 9.69 16.07
N LEU A 69 6.91 8.83 15.44
CA LEU A 69 5.48 8.81 15.67
C LEU A 69 5.16 8.55 17.13
N HIS A 70 4.33 9.38 17.74
CA HIS A 70 3.90 9.22 19.12
C HIS A 70 2.40 9.01 19.21
N HIS A 71 1.64 9.67 18.36
CA HIS A 71 0.18 9.62 18.35
C HIS A 71 -0.35 9.75 16.92
N ALA A 72 -1.46 9.08 16.60
CA ALA A 72 -2.16 9.24 15.35
C ALA A 72 -3.65 9.48 15.61
N ASP A 73 -4.22 10.42 14.86
CA ASP A 73 -5.64 10.75 14.86
C ASP A 73 -6.24 10.45 13.49
N PHE A 74 -7.30 9.65 13.47
CA PHE A 74 -8.00 9.22 12.26
C PHE A 74 -9.41 9.80 12.16
N SER A 75 -9.80 10.67 13.10
CA SER A 75 -11.14 11.29 13.12
C SER A 75 -11.42 12.17 11.91
N GLY A 76 -10.36 12.72 11.29
CA GLY A 76 -10.42 13.53 10.08
C GLY A 76 -10.45 12.73 8.77
N LEU A 77 -10.43 11.39 8.80
CA LEU A 77 -10.43 10.58 7.59
C LEU A 77 -11.64 10.88 6.70
N HIS A 78 -11.40 10.88 5.38
CA HIS A 78 -12.41 11.16 4.37
C HIS A 78 -13.66 10.28 4.57
N PRO A 79 -14.87 10.85 4.77
CA PRO A 79 -16.04 10.10 5.24
C PRO A 79 -16.50 9.00 4.28
N ALA A 80 -16.30 9.20 2.97
CA ALA A 80 -16.66 8.18 1.97
C ALA A 80 -15.88 6.85 2.13
N LEU A 81 -14.74 6.84 2.84
CA LEU A 81 -13.97 5.63 3.14
C LEU A 81 -14.81 4.58 3.89
N GLN A 82 -15.84 4.99 4.62
CA GLN A 82 -16.73 4.07 5.35
C GLN A 82 -17.62 3.22 4.43
N THR A 83 -17.80 3.65 3.18
CA THR A 83 -18.77 3.03 2.25
C THR A 83 -18.16 2.60 0.92
N VAL A 84 -16.96 3.07 0.60
CA VAL A 84 -16.26 2.72 -0.63
C VAL A 84 -15.73 1.29 -0.54
N THR A 85 -15.80 0.56 -1.65
CA THR A 85 -15.06 -0.69 -1.81
C THR A 85 -13.68 -0.39 -2.38
N LEU A 86 -12.63 -0.82 -1.69
CA LEU A 86 -11.25 -0.70 -2.16
C LEU A 86 -10.71 -2.10 -2.50
N ASP A 87 -10.39 -2.33 -3.76
CA ASP A 87 -9.66 -3.53 -4.20
C ASP A 87 -8.26 -3.14 -4.66
N VAL A 88 -7.26 -3.86 -4.18
CA VAL A 88 -5.86 -3.55 -4.41
C VAL A 88 -5.20 -4.71 -5.12
N ALA A 89 -4.66 -4.45 -6.31
CA ALA A 89 -3.84 -5.40 -7.03
C ALA A 89 -2.48 -5.56 -6.32
N CYS A 90 -2.32 -6.69 -5.63
CA CYS A 90 -1.16 -7.03 -4.81
C CYS A 90 -0.73 -8.47 -5.09
N ASP A 91 0.37 -8.64 -5.83
CA ASP A 91 0.88 -9.96 -6.23
C ASP A 91 2.01 -10.49 -5.32
N VAL A 92 2.16 -9.92 -4.12
CA VAL A 92 3.19 -10.31 -3.15
C VAL A 92 2.57 -10.55 -1.79
N ASN A 93 3.14 -11.50 -1.04
CA ASN A 93 2.64 -11.90 0.29
C ASN A 93 3.52 -11.39 1.44
N ASN A 94 4.52 -10.55 1.15
CA ASN A 94 5.46 -10.04 2.14
C ASN A 94 4.73 -9.33 3.30
N PRO A 95 5.06 -9.62 4.57
CA PRO A 95 4.55 -8.88 5.73
C PRO A 95 5.12 -7.46 5.75
N LEU A 96 4.67 -6.63 6.70
CA LEU A 96 5.14 -5.25 6.80
C LEU A 96 6.64 -5.17 7.13
N CYS A 97 7.09 -5.92 8.13
CA CYS A 97 8.43 -5.82 8.70
C CYS A 97 9.19 -7.17 8.69
N GLY A 98 10.46 -7.14 9.08
CA GLY A 98 11.31 -8.31 9.25
C GLY A 98 12.10 -8.67 7.99
N THR A 99 12.74 -9.84 7.99
CA THR A 99 13.64 -10.29 6.91
C THR A 99 12.95 -10.43 5.56
N ASN A 100 11.64 -10.73 5.57
CA ASN A 100 10.78 -10.78 4.40
C ASN A 100 9.88 -9.54 4.26
N GLY A 101 10.13 -8.49 5.04
CA GLY A 101 9.29 -7.29 5.11
C GLY A 101 9.51 -6.30 3.96
N ALA A 102 8.78 -5.18 4.02
CA ALA A 102 8.79 -4.14 3.00
C ALA A 102 10.19 -3.57 2.75
N SER A 103 10.86 -3.14 3.82
CA SER A 103 12.18 -2.50 3.77
C SER A 103 13.25 -3.47 3.32
N ALA A 104 13.26 -4.69 3.85
CA ALA A 104 14.27 -5.70 3.54
C ALA A 104 14.23 -6.16 2.07
N ILE A 105 13.03 -6.43 1.55
CA ILE A 105 12.87 -7.01 0.20
C ILE A 105 12.84 -5.94 -0.88
N PHE A 106 12.16 -4.81 -0.64
CA PHE A 106 11.91 -3.80 -1.68
C PHE A 106 12.65 -2.48 -1.47
N GLY A 107 13.25 -2.25 -0.30
CA GLY A 107 14.06 -1.06 -0.02
C GLY A 107 15.27 -0.90 -0.96
N PRO A 108 16.09 -1.94 -1.21
CA PRO A 108 17.31 -1.80 -2.02
C PRO A 108 17.06 -1.29 -3.44
N GLN A 109 16.05 -1.80 -4.13
CA GLN A 109 15.68 -1.32 -5.48
C GLN A 109 15.16 0.13 -5.50
N LYS A 110 14.72 0.65 -4.34
CA LYS A 110 14.30 2.04 -4.15
C LYS A 110 15.45 2.96 -3.70
N GLY A 111 16.66 2.44 -3.55
CA GLY A 111 17.86 3.19 -3.15
C GLY A 111 18.18 3.12 -1.65
N ALA A 112 17.61 2.18 -0.89
CA ALA A 112 17.99 1.95 0.50
C ALA A 112 19.31 1.16 0.60
N ASP A 113 20.29 1.67 1.33
CA ASP A 113 21.44 0.88 1.78
C ASP A 113 21.08 0.02 3.00
N ALA A 114 22.00 -0.83 3.47
CA ALA A 114 21.75 -1.72 4.59
C ALA A 114 21.34 -0.98 5.89
N ALA A 115 21.91 0.21 6.13
CA ALA A 115 21.55 1.04 7.27
C ALA A 115 20.13 1.61 7.12
N ALA A 116 19.77 2.07 5.93
CA ALA A 116 18.44 2.54 5.59
C ALA A 116 17.39 1.44 5.73
N VAL A 117 17.71 0.22 5.29
CA VAL A 117 16.82 -0.93 5.43
C VAL A 117 16.51 -1.19 6.90
N ALA A 118 17.53 -1.26 7.76
CA ALA A 118 17.35 -1.49 9.19
C ALA A 118 16.57 -0.34 9.87
N GLU A 119 16.90 0.91 9.54
CA GLU A 119 16.21 2.10 10.03
C GLU A 119 14.73 2.10 9.64
N LEU A 120 14.42 1.86 8.37
CA LEU A 120 13.06 1.88 7.85
C LEU A 120 12.23 0.69 8.37
N ASP A 121 12.82 -0.49 8.53
CA ASP A 121 12.13 -1.65 9.12
C ASP A 121 11.73 -1.36 10.58
N ALA A 122 12.64 -0.81 11.38
CA ALA A 122 12.35 -0.39 12.75
C ALA A 122 11.29 0.72 12.79
N ALA A 123 11.36 1.69 11.88
CA ALA A 123 10.39 2.76 11.79
C ALA A 123 8.98 2.26 11.42
N LEU A 124 8.87 1.27 10.51
CA LEU A 124 7.60 0.62 10.17
C LEU A 124 7.05 -0.22 11.34
N ALA A 125 7.91 -0.92 12.08
CA ALA A 125 7.49 -1.69 13.24
C ALA A 125 6.94 -0.79 14.34
N HIS A 126 7.62 0.34 14.60
CA HIS A 126 7.18 1.38 15.53
C HIS A 126 5.86 2.02 15.09
N TYR A 127 5.77 2.41 13.81
CA TYR A 127 4.56 2.95 13.20
C TYR A 127 3.35 2.06 13.44
N ALA A 128 3.45 0.78 13.07
CA ALA A 128 2.36 -0.16 13.25
C ALA A 128 2.02 -0.38 14.74
N ALA A 129 3.01 -0.41 15.64
CA ALA A 129 2.76 -0.52 17.07
C ALA A 129 1.95 0.67 17.61
N VAL A 130 2.28 1.90 17.20
CA VAL A 130 1.52 3.10 17.60
C VAL A 130 0.10 3.09 17.04
N LEU A 131 -0.07 2.67 15.78
CA LEU A 131 -1.40 2.57 15.18
C LEU A 131 -2.27 1.54 15.90
N THR A 132 -1.71 0.36 16.22
CA THR A 132 -2.41 -0.65 17.01
C THR A 132 -2.76 -0.15 18.40
N ALA A 133 -1.84 0.55 19.08
CA ALA A 133 -2.11 1.16 20.38
C ALA A 133 -3.20 2.26 20.32
N SER A 134 -3.40 2.87 19.15
CA SER A 134 -4.46 3.86 18.89
C SER A 134 -5.82 3.21 18.56
N GLY A 135 -5.94 1.88 18.65
CA GLY A 135 -7.18 1.14 18.48
C GLY A 135 -7.41 0.55 17.08
N LEU A 136 -6.45 0.68 16.16
CA LEU A 136 -6.53 0.04 14.85
C LEU A 136 -6.14 -1.45 14.91
N PRO A 137 -6.67 -2.29 14.02
CA PRO A 137 -6.29 -3.70 13.98
C PRO A 137 -4.80 -3.86 13.63
N ASP A 138 -4.16 -4.86 14.21
CA ASP A 138 -2.80 -5.24 13.84
C ASP A 138 -2.80 -6.01 12.52
N GLN A 139 -2.37 -5.34 11.44
CA GLN A 139 -2.31 -5.88 10.08
C GLN A 139 -0.88 -6.17 9.63
N ARG A 140 0.12 -6.18 10.53
CA ARG A 140 1.54 -6.33 10.15
C ARG A 140 1.84 -7.63 9.39
N GLU A 141 1.14 -8.69 9.75
CA GLU A 141 1.30 -10.04 9.17
C GLU A 141 0.28 -10.34 8.07
N GLN A 142 -0.59 -9.39 7.71
CA GLN A 142 -1.51 -9.55 6.58
C GLN A 142 -0.70 -9.83 5.30
N PRO A 143 -1.03 -10.87 4.52
CA PRO A 143 -0.36 -11.11 3.24
C PRO A 143 -0.44 -9.87 2.34
N GLY A 144 0.73 -9.36 1.95
CA GLY A 144 0.84 -8.16 1.13
C GLY A 144 0.90 -6.85 1.91
N ALA A 145 0.92 -6.88 3.25
CA ALA A 145 1.13 -5.69 4.08
C ALA A 145 2.40 -4.91 3.70
N GLY A 146 3.48 -5.62 3.34
CA GLY A 146 4.74 -5.02 2.92
C GLY A 146 4.75 -4.49 1.48
N ALA A 147 3.69 -4.73 0.71
CA ALA A 147 3.62 -4.31 -0.67
C ALA A 147 3.78 -2.79 -0.78
N ALA A 148 4.50 -2.38 -1.83
CA ALA A 148 4.73 -0.97 -2.16
C ALA A 148 5.35 -0.13 -1.04
N GLY A 149 6.12 -0.74 -0.13
CA GLY A 149 6.76 -0.01 0.98
C GLY A 149 5.86 0.19 2.19
N GLY A 150 4.94 -0.74 2.42
CA GLY A 150 3.96 -0.69 3.50
C GLY A 150 2.66 0.04 3.14
N LEU A 151 2.47 0.47 1.89
CA LEU A 151 1.19 1.02 1.45
C LEU A 151 0.07 -0.03 1.51
N GLY A 152 0.40 -1.31 1.24
CA GLY A 152 -0.53 -2.43 1.41
C GLY A 152 -1.08 -2.53 2.83
N TYR A 153 -0.24 -2.33 3.84
CA TYR A 153 -0.64 -2.27 5.25
C TYR A 153 -1.64 -1.13 5.52
N ALA A 154 -1.34 0.09 5.08
CA ALA A 154 -2.26 1.22 5.26
C ALA A 154 -3.60 1.00 4.54
N LEU A 155 -3.59 0.44 3.33
CA LEU A 155 -4.81 0.10 2.60
C LEU A 155 -5.63 -0.99 3.33
N ALA A 156 -4.96 -2.00 3.89
CA ALA A 156 -5.62 -3.01 4.71
C ALA A 156 -6.25 -2.40 5.98
N LEU A 157 -5.62 -1.40 6.61
CA LEU A 157 -6.20 -0.65 7.72
C LEU A 157 -7.47 0.11 7.32
N LEU A 158 -7.55 0.58 6.08
CA LEU A 158 -8.75 1.20 5.49
C LEU A 158 -9.80 0.16 5.03
N GLY A 159 -9.60 -1.13 5.31
CA GLY A 159 -10.52 -2.20 4.93
C GLY A 159 -10.40 -2.64 3.47
N ALA A 160 -9.32 -2.28 2.78
CA ALA A 160 -9.12 -2.72 1.40
C ALA A 160 -8.86 -4.22 1.30
N ARG A 161 -9.32 -4.83 0.20
CA ARG A 161 -9.02 -6.22 -0.13
C ARG A 161 -7.78 -6.28 -1.01
N LEU A 162 -6.73 -6.91 -0.51
CA LEU A 162 -5.53 -7.19 -1.28
C LEU A 162 -5.77 -8.50 -2.04
N THR A 163 -5.73 -8.44 -3.37
CA THR A 163 -6.02 -9.57 -4.25
C THR A 163 -5.04 -9.60 -5.42
N SER A 164 -4.97 -10.73 -6.13
CA SER A 164 -4.13 -10.84 -7.32
C SER A 164 -4.57 -9.83 -8.39
N GLY A 165 -3.58 -9.15 -8.98
CA GLY A 165 -3.82 -8.12 -9.99
C GLY A 165 -4.54 -8.66 -11.22
N ILE A 166 -4.15 -9.83 -11.72
CA ILE A 166 -4.80 -10.42 -12.88
C ILE A 166 -6.26 -10.78 -12.58
N GLY A 167 -6.53 -11.37 -11.41
CA GLY A 167 -7.88 -11.75 -11.02
C GLY A 167 -8.80 -10.52 -10.96
N LEU A 168 -8.29 -9.42 -10.42
CA LEU A 168 -9.03 -8.16 -10.35
C LEU A 168 -9.32 -7.57 -11.73
N VAL A 169 -8.34 -7.57 -12.64
CA VAL A 169 -8.52 -7.11 -14.03
C VAL A 169 -9.51 -8.00 -14.78
N MET A 170 -9.38 -9.32 -14.67
CA MET A 170 -10.29 -10.28 -15.33
C MET A 170 -11.73 -10.10 -14.84
N GLN A 171 -11.92 -9.91 -13.53
CA GLN A 171 -13.23 -9.66 -12.95
C GLN A 171 -13.82 -8.33 -13.42
N ALA A 172 -13.03 -7.25 -13.37
CA ALA A 172 -13.48 -5.92 -13.79
C ALA A 172 -13.80 -5.86 -15.31
N ALA A 173 -13.05 -6.58 -16.13
CA ALA A 173 -13.26 -6.68 -17.57
C ALA A 173 -14.42 -7.62 -17.95
N GLY A 174 -14.99 -8.36 -17.00
CA GLY A 174 -16.03 -9.37 -17.29
C GLY A 174 -15.52 -10.53 -18.15
N LEU A 175 -14.22 -10.83 -18.07
CA LEU A 175 -13.58 -11.78 -19.00
C LEU A 175 -14.22 -13.16 -18.96
N ALA A 176 -14.57 -13.66 -17.77
CA ALA A 176 -15.22 -14.96 -17.62
C ALA A 176 -16.54 -15.07 -18.41
N ALA A 177 -17.32 -13.99 -18.48
CA ALA A 177 -18.55 -13.95 -19.28
C ALA A 177 -18.23 -13.87 -20.77
N ALA A 178 -17.26 -13.05 -21.17
CA ALA A 178 -16.82 -12.93 -22.56
C ALA A 178 -16.25 -14.25 -23.14
N LEU A 179 -15.71 -15.12 -22.29
CA LEU A 179 -15.15 -16.41 -22.67
C LEU A 179 -16.20 -17.50 -22.91
N GLN A 180 -17.43 -17.37 -22.41
CA GLN A 180 -18.42 -18.45 -22.48
C GLN A 180 -18.83 -18.81 -23.91
N ASP A 181 -18.89 -17.80 -24.80
CA ASP A 181 -19.31 -17.95 -26.19
C ASP A 181 -18.14 -17.91 -27.19
N ALA A 182 -16.90 -17.99 -26.69
CA ALA A 182 -15.71 -17.86 -27.54
C ALA A 182 -15.31 -19.21 -28.18
N ASP A 183 -15.22 -19.24 -29.52
CA ASP A 183 -14.70 -20.40 -30.26
C ASP A 183 -13.17 -20.52 -30.17
N LEU A 184 -12.46 -19.39 -30.00
CA LEU A 184 -11.01 -19.31 -29.91
C LEU A 184 -10.57 -18.11 -29.06
N VAL A 185 -9.59 -18.34 -28.18
CA VAL A 185 -8.97 -17.30 -27.36
C VAL A 185 -7.50 -17.20 -27.72
N ILE A 186 -7.04 -15.99 -28.03
CA ILE A 186 -5.62 -15.69 -28.27
C ILE A 186 -5.17 -14.69 -27.20
N THR A 187 -4.10 -15.03 -26.48
CA THR A 187 -3.48 -14.18 -25.44
C THR A 187 -1.97 -14.12 -25.63
N GLY A 188 -1.30 -13.20 -24.94
CA GLY A 188 0.15 -13.07 -24.97
C GLY A 188 0.64 -11.91 -24.10
N GLU A 189 1.94 -11.90 -23.81
CA GLU A 189 2.62 -10.80 -23.11
C GLU A 189 3.98 -10.50 -23.76
N GLY A 190 4.51 -9.30 -23.52
CA GLY A 190 5.75 -8.82 -24.15
C GLY A 190 7.02 -9.55 -23.68
N ARG A 191 6.96 -10.32 -22.59
CA ARG A 191 8.07 -11.13 -22.09
C ARG A 191 7.55 -12.30 -21.27
N LEU A 192 7.78 -13.51 -21.77
CA LEU A 192 7.58 -14.75 -21.02
C LEU A 192 8.80 -14.96 -20.11
N ASP A 193 8.66 -14.74 -18.81
CA ASP A 193 9.71 -14.98 -17.82
C ASP A 193 9.25 -15.96 -16.72
N GLY A 194 10.09 -16.22 -15.72
CA GLY A 194 9.77 -17.17 -14.64
C GLY A 194 8.50 -16.79 -13.86
N GLN A 195 8.06 -15.54 -13.91
CA GLN A 195 6.82 -15.07 -13.27
C GLN A 195 5.58 -15.28 -14.13
N THR A 196 5.71 -15.55 -15.43
CA THR A 196 4.60 -15.93 -16.33
C THR A 196 3.92 -17.21 -15.86
N ARG A 197 4.70 -18.22 -15.43
CA ARG A 197 4.16 -19.49 -14.91
C ARG A 197 3.39 -19.32 -13.59
N LEU A 198 3.49 -18.16 -12.95
CA LEU A 198 2.78 -17.79 -11.72
C LEU A 198 1.48 -17.01 -11.99
N GLY A 199 1.07 -16.86 -13.26
CA GLY A 199 -0.24 -16.32 -13.62
C GLY A 199 -0.31 -14.79 -13.66
N LYS A 200 0.61 -14.13 -14.36
CA LYS A 200 0.54 -12.66 -14.58
C LYS A 200 -0.57 -12.24 -15.55
N VAL A 201 -0.91 -13.08 -16.53
CA VAL A 201 -1.93 -12.87 -17.58
C VAL A 201 -2.63 -14.18 -17.88
#